data_AF-A0A5B8UQQ1-F1
#
_entry.id   AF-A0A5B8UQQ1-F1
#
_cell.length_a   1.000
_cell.length_b   1.000
_cell.length_c   1.000
_cell.angle_alpha   90.00
_cell.angle_beta   90.00
_cell.angle_gamma   90.00
#
_symmetry.space_group_name_H-M   'P 1'
#
loop_
_entity.id
_entity.type
_entity.pdbx_description
1 polymer ?
#
loop_
_entity_poly.entity_id
_entity_poly.type
_entity_poly.pdbx_seq_one_letter_code
_entity_poly.pdbx_strand_id
1 'polypeptide(L)' 'MKIIMHEGNKKYAVRGTSKIKISDKDYSGGEYTMDEALKTGPPVFKQYALLLWEKNLLETGDY' A
#
# COMPACT_ATOMS: atom_id res chain seq x y z
N MET A 1 1.60 -6.10 4.75
CA MET A 1 2.42 -5.65 3.61
C MET A 1 3.18 -4.36 3.93
N LYS A 2 4.38 -4.18 3.36
CA LYS A 2 5.10 -2.89 3.41
C LYS A 2 5.66 -2.52 2.03
N ILE A 3 5.50 -1.26 1.64
CA ILE A 3 6.08 -0.67 0.43
C ILE A 3 7.06 0.39 0.89
N ILE A 4 8.29 0.35 0.38
CA ILE A 4 9.33 1.32 0.68
C ILE A 4 9.82 1.88 -0.65
N MET A 5 9.78 3.20 -0.78
CA MET A 5 10.23 3.94 -1.96
C MET A 5 11.30 4.95 -1.57
N HIS A 6 12.22 5.20 -2.48
CA HIS A 6 13.34 6.10 -2.28
C HIS A 6 13.40 7.11 -3.43
N GLU A 7 13.48 8.40 -3.10
CA GLU A 7 13.76 9.49 -4.04
C GLU A 7 15.00 10.26 -3.53
N GLY A 8 16.16 9.99 -4.11
CA GLY A 8 17.43 10.53 -3.61
C GLY A 8 17.65 10.19 -2.14
N ASN A 9 17.74 11.20 -1.28
CA ASN A 9 17.87 11.05 0.18
C ASN A 9 16.53 10.96 0.93
N LYS A 10 15.39 11.10 0.24
CA LYS A 10 14.07 10.98 0.87
C LYS A 10 13.58 9.55 0.78
N LYS A 11 13.15 9.02 1.92
CA LYS A 11 12.56 7.70 2.04
C LYS A 11 11.09 7.84 2.36
N TYR A 12 10.27 7.11 1.61
CA TYR A 12 8.84 7.02 1.82
C TYR A 12 8.47 5.57 2.13
N ALA A 13 7.63 5.36 3.13
CA ALA A 13 7.12 4.03 3.42
C ALA A 13 5.61 4.04 3.65
N VAL A 14 5.00 2.95 3.20
CA VAL A 14 3.61 2.59 3.43
C VAL A 14 3.61 1.23 4.10
N ARG A 15 2.97 1.13 5.26
CA ARG A 15 2.86 -0.12 6.02
C ARG A 15 1.39 -0.37 6.28
N GLY A 16 0.96 -1.61 6.15
CA GLY A 16 -0.45 -1.93 6.33
C GLY A 16 -0.75 -3.41 6.33
N THR A 17 -2.01 -3.74 6.52
CA THR A 17 -2.51 -5.11 6.45
C THR A 17 -2.92 -5.41 5.02
N SER A 18 -2.50 -6.56 4.51
CA SER A 18 -2.96 -7.02 3.20
C SER A 18 -4.48 -7.25 3.29
N LYS A 19 -5.22 -6.73 2.31
CA LYS A 19 -6.64 -7.02 2.12
C LYS A 19 -6.75 -8.44 1.61
N ILE A 20 -7.20 -9.34 2.46
CA ILE A 20 -7.46 -10.74 2.12
C ILE A 20 -8.96 -10.93 1.99
N LYS A 21 -9.39 -11.63 0.95
CA LYS A 21 -10.78 -12.06 0.80
C LYS A 21 -10.99 -13.26 1.74
N ILE A 22 -11.72 -13.06 2.83
CA ILE A 22 -12.04 -14.14 3.78
C ILE A 22 -13.29 -14.90 3.32
N SER A 23 -14.19 -14.25 2.59
CA SER A 23 -15.37 -14.88 2.01
C SER A 23 -15.91 -14.10 0.82
N ASP A 24 -16.92 -14.64 0.15
CA ASP A 24 -17.47 -14.06 -1.09
C ASP A 24 -17.99 -12.61 -0.93
N LYS A 25 -18.32 -12.22 0.31
CA LYS A 25 -18.79 -10.87 0.67
C LYS A 25 -17.91 -10.16 1.70
N ASP A 26 -16.89 -10.84 2.24
CA ASP A 26 -16.10 -10.35 3.36
C ASP A 26 -14.62 -10.21 2.98
N TYR A 27 -14.14 -8.99 3.11
CA TYR A 27 -12.74 -8.63 2.96
C TYR A 27 -12.23 -8.20 4.34
N SER A 28 -11.11 -8.77 4.75
CA SER A 28 -10.43 -8.38 5.99
C SER A 28 -9.10 -7.72 5.66
N GLY A 29 -8.78 -6.63 6.36
CA GLY A 29 -7.59 -5.83 6.12
C GLY A 29 -7.74 -4.84 4.95
N GLY A 30 -6.61 -4.31 4.48
CA GLY A 30 -6.56 -3.23 3.50
C GLY A 30 -6.30 -1.85 4.12
N GLU A 31 -6.14 -1.78 5.43
CA GLU A 31 -5.68 -0.58 6.11
C GLU A 31 -4.20 -0.36 5.80
N TYR A 32 -3.86 0.87 5.45
CA TYR A 32 -2.48 1.28 5.23
C TYR A 32 -2.22 2.60 5.97
N THR A 33 -1.02 2.70 6.52
CA THR A 33 -0.47 3.89 7.15
C THR A 33 0.68 4.38 6.31
N MET A 34 0.57 5.63 5.88
CA MET A 34 1.61 6.35 5.15
C MET A 34 2.47 7.14 6.14
N ASP A 35 3.79 7.11 5.97
CA ASP A 35 4.69 7.99 6.70
C ASP A 35 4.41 9.47 6.39
N GLU A 36 4.69 10.37 7.33
CA GLU A 36 4.43 11.82 7.16
C GLU A 36 5.08 12.41 5.91
N ALA A 37 6.29 11.95 5.57
CA ALA A 37 6.98 12.35 4.36
C ALA A 37 6.16 12.06 3.09
N LEU A 38 5.38 10.97 3.07
CA LEU A 38 4.52 10.64 1.93
C LEU A 38 3.19 11.42 1.98
N LYS A 39 2.72 11.80 3.18
CA LYS A 39 1.52 12.63 3.37
C LYS A 39 1.75 14.08 2.91
N THR A 40 2.93 14.63 3.20
CA THR A 40 3.35 16.00 2.83
C THR A 40 4.17 16.04 1.54
N GLY A 41 4.53 14.88 1.00
CA GLY A 41 5.35 14.72 -0.19
C GLY A 41 4.60 14.87 -1.51
N PRO A 42 5.28 14.60 -2.64
CA PRO A 42 4.70 14.76 -3.96
C PRO A 42 3.52 13.78 -4.17
N PRO A 43 2.39 14.24 -4.73
CA PRO A 43 1.20 13.41 -4.92
C PRO A 43 1.46 12.19 -5.84
N VAL A 44 2.46 12.27 -6.72
CA VAL A 44 2.91 11.15 -7.56
C VAL A 44 3.32 9.93 -6.73
N PHE A 45 4.05 10.11 -5.62
CA PHE A 45 4.46 8.97 -4.80
C PHE A 45 3.28 8.34 -4.08
N LYS A 46 2.33 9.17 -3.64
CA LYS A 46 1.09 8.68 -3.03
C LYS A 46 0.26 7.87 -4.03
N GLN A 47 0.08 8.39 -5.25
CA GLN A 47 -0.63 7.66 -6.31
C GLN A 47 0.09 6.36 -6.68
N TYR A 48 1.41 6.40 -6.83
CA TYR A 48 2.20 5.22 -7.16
C TYR A 48 2.16 4.16 -6.05
N ALA A 49 2.22 4.57 -4.78
CA ALA A 49 2.08 3.67 -3.64
C ALA A 49 0.72 2.98 -3.62
N LEU A 50 -0.36 3.72 -3.91
CA LEU A 50 -1.72 3.18 -3.95
C LEU A 50 -1.90 2.20 -5.10
N LEU A 51 -1.38 2.51 -6.29
CA LEU A 51 -1.38 1.59 -7.43
C LEU A 51 -0.65 0.29 -7.12
N LEU A 52 0.56 0.38 -6.52
CA LEU A 52 1.29 -0.80 -6.07
C LEU A 52 0.53 -1.57 -5.00
N TRP A 53 -0.11 -0.88 -4.07
CA TRP A 53 -0.91 -1.51 -3.03
C TRP A 53 -2.07 -2.30 -3.64
N GLU A 54 -2.90 -1.66 -4.47
CA GLU A 54 -4.03 -2.29 -5.15
C GLU A 54 -3.61 -3.49 -6.00
N LYS A 55 -2.51 -3.36 -6.75
CA LYS A 55 -1.95 -4.47 -7.53
C LYS A 55 -1.59 -5.67 -6.65
N ASN A 56 -0.95 -5.43 -5.51
CA ASN A 56 -0.57 -6.51 -4.60
C ASN A 56 -1.73 -7.04 -3.75
N LEU A 57 -2.80 -6.27 -3.55
CA LEU A 57 -4.02 -6.76 -2.91
C LEU A 57 -4.75 -7.79 -3.78
N LEU A 58 -4.73 -7.61 -5.10
CA LEU A 58 -5.35 -8.53 -6.06
C LEU A 58 -4.53 -9.80 -6.27
N GLU A 59 -3.20 -9.72 -6.21
CA GLU A 59 -2.30 -10.86 -6.46
C GLU A 59 -2.31 -11.94 -5.35
N THR A 60 -2.86 -11.63 -4.17
CA THR A 60 -2.98 -12.60 -3.05
C THR A 60 -4.25 -13.47 -3.08
N GLY A 61 -4.90 -13.63 -4.24
CA GLY A 61 -6.16 -14.35 -4.40
C GLY A 61 -6.09 -15.74 -5.05
N ASP A 62 -4.92 -16.19 -5.51
CA ASP A 62 -4.77 -17.50 -6.16
C ASP A 62 -3.80 -18.39 -5.37
N TYR A 63 -4.34 -19.21 -4.46
CA TYR A 63 -3.67 -20.41 -3.93
C TYR A 63 -4.69 -21.48 -3.55
#